data_AF-D4H7L0-F1
#
_entry.id   AF-D4H7L0-F1
#
_cell.length_a   1.000
_cell.length_b   1.000
_cell.length_c   1.000
_cell.angle_alpha   90.00
_cell.angle_beta   90.00
_cell.angle_gamma   90.00
#
_symmetry.space_group_name_H-M   'P 1'
#
loop_
_entity.id
_entity.type
_entity.pdbx_description
1 polymer ?
#
loop_
_entity_poly.entity_id
_entity_poly.type
_entity_poly.pdbx_seq_one_letter_code
_entity_poly.pdbx_strand_id
1 'polypeptide(L)'
;MLTDSAFIDLASSLIRIRDLDELLDVMLTRIRHIHDADAGSIFIYDDNTDELVFKYTQNDSINLPFNQFRIPADEHSIAGYCAVKNNILALRDVYNIDDSFPFDFNPSFDKMSGYRTVSMLVFPINDINGRLIGVLQLINKKTKPIEISSENFSEIVVPFTKEDERTAHSLSGIIGMALENAMLYNSIEQMWEGFISACMTAIDLRDPVTSGHSERVTGYTVLTAEAMSADDDTFPDFQLTPAELKSLKYSCMLHDFGKLVINENVLQKANKLYPGMLEVIEFRFCAAKAMIKMRGGSDEEINELNGLLTLIKKANIPTFLDDDTSTGLEKCLSYEFEDFDGIKHTLLTEKEYYYLAIKRGSLTEEEREIIQSHANYTFDFLVKIPWTNELKLVPVLASLHHERMDGKGYPFGLSGEQIHMQGRIMAVADIFDALTAADRPYKKAMPVEKACAILKDEAERNALDKRVVDYFVDNALYESVIRRED
;
A
#
# COMPACT_ATOMS: atom_id res chain seq x y z
N MET A 1 -24.00 -13.21 -40.70
CA MET A 1 -24.56 -12.03 -39.99
C MET A 1 -24.67 -12.32 -38.50
N LEU A 2 -23.81 -11.70 -37.70
CA LEU A 2 -24.11 -11.42 -36.30
C LEU A 2 -25.51 -10.79 -36.23
N THR A 3 -26.37 -11.27 -35.34
CA THR A 3 -27.58 -10.54 -35.02
C THR A 3 -27.18 -9.23 -34.36
N ASP A 4 -27.89 -8.12 -34.63
CA ASP A 4 -27.66 -6.84 -33.95
C ASP A 4 -27.63 -7.01 -32.42
N SER A 5 -28.34 -8.02 -31.88
CA SER A 5 -28.30 -8.39 -30.46
C SER A 5 -26.93 -8.89 -29.99
N ALA A 6 -26.27 -9.80 -30.72
CA ALA A 6 -25.00 -10.40 -30.30
C ALA A 6 -23.86 -9.35 -30.23
N PHE A 7 -23.92 -8.36 -31.13
CA PHE A 7 -22.97 -7.25 -31.14
C PHE A 7 -23.19 -6.27 -29.98
N ILE A 8 -24.46 -5.92 -29.70
CA ILE A 8 -24.83 -5.08 -28.55
C ILE A 8 -24.48 -5.77 -27.23
N ASP A 9 -24.77 -7.06 -27.12
CA ASP A 9 -24.46 -7.86 -25.93
C ASP A 9 -22.95 -7.88 -25.67
N LEU A 10 -22.13 -8.11 -26.71
CA LEU A 10 -20.68 -8.04 -26.60
C LEU A 10 -20.22 -6.67 -26.11
N ALA A 11 -20.63 -5.59 -26.78
CA ALA A 11 -20.24 -4.23 -26.40
C ALA A 11 -20.62 -3.91 -24.95
N SER A 12 -21.84 -4.28 -24.54
CA SER A 12 -22.33 -4.04 -23.18
C SER A 12 -21.55 -4.83 -22.12
N SER A 13 -21.07 -6.04 -22.46
CA SER A 13 -20.29 -6.88 -21.56
C SER A 13 -18.87 -6.34 -21.37
N LEU A 14 -18.17 -5.97 -22.46
CA LEU A 14 -16.78 -5.53 -22.39
C LEU A 14 -16.63 -4.19 -21.65
N ILE A 15 -17.57 -3.25 -21.85
CA ILE A 15 -17.50 -1.91 -21.23
C ILE A 15 -17.65 -1.95 -19.70
N ARG A 16 -18.24 -3.01 -19.14
CA ARG A 16 -18.44 -3.13 -17.69
C ARG A 16 -17.23 -3.68 -16.94
N ILE A 17 -16.32 -4.33 -17.66
CA ILE A 17 -15.15 -4.99 -17.06
C ILE A 17 -14.05 -3.94 -16.93
N ARG A 18 -13.57 -3.75 -15.70
CA ARG A 18 -12.46 -2.82 -15.40
C ARG A 18 -11.13 -3.54 -15.26
N ASP A 19 -11.15 -4.77 -14.78
CA ASP A 19 -9.97 -5.60 -14.63
C ASP A 19 -9.45 -6.00 -16.03
N LEU A 20 -8.15 -5.76 -16.26
CA LEU A 20 -7.56 -5.97 -17.58
C LEU A 20 -7.55 -7.47 -17.93
N ASP A 21 -7.24 -8.35 -16.99
CA ASP A 21 -7.11 -9.78 -17.25
C ASP A 21 -8.49 -10.41 -17.49
N GLU A 22 -9.49 -10.05 -16.70
CA GLU A 22 -10.89 -10.44 -16.92
C GLU A 22 -11.39 -9.94 -18.29
N LEU A 23 -11.06 -8.71 -18.66
CA LEU A 23 -11.46 -8.15 -19.96
C LEU A 23 -10.83 -8.95 -21.10
N LEU A 24 -9.52 -9.20 -21.04
CA LEU A 24 -8.80 -9.96 -22.06
C LEU A 24 -9.38 -11.37 -22.22
N ASP A 25 -9.74 -12.04 -21.11
CA ASP A 25 -10.36 -13.36 -21.12
C ASP A 25 -11.74 -13.38 -21.80
N VAL A 26 -12.65 -12.52 -21.33
CA VAL A 26 -14.02 -12.43 -21.85
C VAL A 26 -14.00 -12.02 -23.32
N MET A 27 -13.17 -11.02 -23.65
CA MET A 27 -13.01 -10.53 -25.01
C MET A 27 -12.54 -11.63 -25.95
N LEU A 28 -11.46 -12.34 -25.60
CA LEU A 28 -10.91 -13.38 -26.46
C LEU A 28 -11.88 -14.54 -26.64
N THR A 29 -12.56 -14.97 -25.57
CA THR A 29 -13.58 -16.02 -25.62
C THR A 29 -14.70 -15.64 -26.59
N ARG A 30 -15.24 -14.42 -26.46
CA ARG A 30 -16.36 -13.97 -27.28
C ARG A 30 -15.97 -13.82 -28.75
N ILE A 31 -14.82 -13.22 -29.04
CA ILE A 31 -14.38 -12.99 -30.41
C ILE A 31 -14.07 -14.31 -31.12
N ARG A 32 -13.46 -15.26 -30.42
CA ARG A 32 -13.21 -16.61 -30.94
C ARG A 32 -14.51 -17.30 -31.32
N HIS A 33 -15.51 -17.28 -30.45
CA HIS A 33 -16.83 -17.86 -30.76
C HIS A 33 -17.54 -17.15 -31.91
N ILE A 34 -17.43 -15.81 -32.03
CA ILE A 34 -18.04 -15.06 -33.13
C ILE A 34 -17.46 -15.46 -34.49
N HIS A 35 -16.17 -15.78 -34.54
CA HIS A 35 -15.48 -16.14 -35.78
C HIS A 35 -15.27 -17.64 -35.96
N ASP A 36 -15.83 -18.46 -35.05
CA ASP A 36 -15.61 -19.91 -34.98
C ASP A 36 -14.12 -20.29 -34.94
N ALA A 37 -13.28 -19.50 -34.27
CA ALA A 37 -11.84 -19.72 -34.20
C ALA A 37 -11.49 -20.69 -33.06
N ASP A 38 -10.63 -21.66 -33.35
CA ASP A 38 -10.20 -22.65 -32.37
C ASP A 38 -9.28 -22.09 -31.29
N ALA A 39 -8.47 -21.10 -31.65
CA ALA A 39 -7.60 -20.42 -30.71
C ALA A 39 -7.53 -18.94 -31.01
N GLY A 40 -7.03 -18.18 -30.04
CA GLY A 40 -6.75 -16.77 -30.22
C GLY A 40 -5.68 -16.30 -29.26
N SER A 41 -5.09 -15.16 -29.58
CA SER A 41 -4.06 -14.52 -28.77
C SER A 41 -4.18 -13.00 -28.85
N ILE A 42 -3.81 -12.34 -27.77
CA ILE A 42 -3.78 -10.88 -27.68
C ILE A 42 -2.37 -10.43 -27.34
N PHE A 43 -1.87 -9.52 -28.16
CA PHE A 43 -0.64 -8.79 -27.95
C PHE A 43 -0.97 -7.35 -27.56
N ILE A 44 -0.36 -6.85 -26.50
CA ILE A 44 -0.45 -5.43 -26.12
C ILE A 44 0.81 -4.72 -26.59
N TYR A 45 0.65 -3.59 -27.24
CA TYR A 45 1.75 -2.77 -27.70
C TYR A 45 2.32 -1.92 -26.56
N ASP A 46 3.64 -1.91 -26.41
CA ASP A 46 4.38 -1.14 -25.42
C ASP A 46 5.13 0.00 -26.12
N ASP A 47 4.54 1.20 -26.07
CA ASP A 47 5.06 2.42 -26.71
C ASP A 47 6.50 2.77 -26.26
N ASN A 48 6.93 2.34 -25.07
CA ASN A 48 8.24 2.71 -24.53
C ASN A 48 9.37 1.88 -25.15
N THR A 49 9.08 0.61 -25.46
CA THR A 49 10.07 -0.34 -25.97
C THR A 49 9.89 -0.64 -27.46
N ASP A 50 8.78 -0.20 -28.07
CA ASP A 50 8.40 -0.53 -29.45
C ASP A 50 8.25 -2.05 -29.67
N GLU A 51 7.58 -2.70 -28.71
CA GLU A 51 7.40 -4.15 -28.67
C GLU A 51 5.94 -4.55 -28.47
N LEU A 52 5.58 -5.72 -29.00
CA LEU A 52 4.32 -6.41 -28.71
C LEU A 52 4.54 -7.42 -27.59
N VAL A 53 3.79 -7.25 -26.50
CA VAL A 53 3.79 -8.13 -25.33
C VAL A 53 2.68 -9.16 -25.49
N PHE A 54 3.01 -10.44 -25.60
CA PHE A 54 2.04 -11.52 -25.60
C PHE A 54 1.39 -11.65 -24.22
N LYS A 55 0.14 -11.18 -24.12
CA LYS A 55 -0.54 -10.99 -22.82
C LYS A 55 -1.59 -12.03 -22.51
N TYR A 56 -2.24 -12.57 -23.53
CA TYR A 56 -3.32 -13.51 -23.30
C TYR A 56 -3.48 -14.49 -24.46
N THR A 57 -3.90 -15.72 -24.16
CA THR A 57 -4.17 -16.75 -25.17
C THR A 57 -5.22 -17.73 -24.67
N GLN A 58 -5.98 -18.27 -25.59
CA GLN A 58 -6.94 -19.35 -25.32
C GLN A 58 -6.98 -20.30 -26.50
N ASN A 59 -7.28 -21.57 -26.22
CA ASN A 59 -7.40 -22.62 -27.22
C ASN A 59 -8.45 -23.64 -26.75
N ASP A 60 -9.35 -24.06 -27.63
CA ASP A 60 -10.38 -25.06 -27.28
C ASP A 60 -9.83 -26.50 -27.31
N SER A 61 -8.86 -26.76 -28.18
CA SER A 61 -8.39 -28.12 -28.49
C SER A 61 -7.21 -28.58 -27.65
N ILE A 62 -6.43 -27.65 -27.10
CA ILE A 62 -5.28 -27.96 -26.25
C ILE A 62 -5.25 -27.05 -25.04
N ASN A 63 -4.81 -27.59 -23.91
CA ASN A 63 -4.51 -26.80 -22.72
C ASN A 63 -2.98 -26.74 -22.53
N LEU A 64 -2.43 -25.54 -22.47
CA LEU A 64 -0.99 -25.31 -22.32
C LEU A 64 -0.72 -24.20 -21.31
N PRO A 65 0.42 -24.27 -20.60
CA PRO A 65 0.82 -23.19 -19.70
C PRO A 65 1.06 -21.90 -20.50
N PHE A 66 0.44 -20.82 -20.05
CA PHE A 66 0.67 -19.47 -20.57
C PHE A 66 2.02 -18.95 -20.09
N ASN A 67 2.86 -18.50 -21.03
CA ASN A 67 4.09 -17.78 -20.75
C ASN A 67 4.08 -16.46 -21.50
N GLN A 68 4.28 -15.36 -20.78
CA GLN A 68 4.42 -14.03 -21.37
C GLN A 68 5.79 -13.93 -22.08
N PHE A 69 5.79 -13.38 -23.30
CA PHE A 69 6.99 -13.05 -24.05
C PHE A 69 6.80 -11.74 -24.85
N ARG A 70 7.89 -11.20 -25.37
CA ARG A 70 7.92 -9.95 -26.14
C ARG A 70 8.44 -10.23 -27.54
N ILE A 71 7.88 -9.56 -28.53
CA ILE A 71 8.38 -9.54 -29.91
C ILE A 71 8.46 -8.09 -30.39
N PRO A 72 9.41 -7.74 -31.27
CA PRO A 72 9.45 -6.40 -31.86
C PRO A 72 8.18 -6.07 -32.65
N ALA A 73 7.75 -4.81 -32.60
CA ALA A 73 6.69 -4.30 -33.47
C ALA A 73 7.28 -3.92 -34.85
N ASP A 74 7.75 -4.92 -35.59
CA ASP A 74 8.39 -4.74 -36.90
C ASP A 74 7.74 -5.61 -37.99
N GLU A 75 8.21 -5.48 -39.22
CA GLU A 75 7.67 -6.23 -40.36
C GLU A 75 8.10 -7.71 -40.40
N HIS A 76 8.89 -8.20 -39.43
CA HIS A 76 9.49 -9.55 -39.47
C HIS A 76 8.64 -10.65 -38.82
N SER A 77 7.55 -10.28 -38.14
CA SER A 77 6.57 -11.22 -37.58
C SER A 77 5.16 -10.92 -38.08
N ILE A 78 4.26 -11.92 -38.09
CA ILE A 78 2.87 -11.72 -38.52
C ILE A 78 2.17 -10.64 -37.67
N ALA A 79 2.31 -10.73 -36.34
CA ALA A 79 1.72 -9.77 -35.42
C ALA A 79 2.38 -8.38 -35.51
N GLY A 80 3.72 -8.33 -35.63
CA GLY A 80 4.45 -7.07 -35.83
C GLY A 80 4.09 -6.39 -37.14
N TYR A 81 3.96 -7.13 -38.24
CA TYR A 81 3.56 -6.57 -39.53
C TYR A 81 2.14 -6.00 -39.46
N CYS A 82 1.22 -6.72 -38.80
CA CYS A 82 -0.15 -6.24 -38.56
C CYS A 82 -0.14 -4.92 -37.75
N ALA A 83 0.70 -4.83 -36.73
CA ALA A 83 0.89 -3.64 -35.91
C ALA A 83 1.40 -2.45 -36.74
N VAL A 84 2.52 -2.61 -37.46
CA VAL A 84 3.18 -1.52 -38.21
C VAL A 84 2.35 -1.05 -39.40
N LYS A 85 1.76 -2.00 -40.17
CA LYS A 85 0.93 -1.64 -41.32
C LYS A 85 -0.47 -1.19 -40.93
N ASN A 86 -0.87 -1.43 -39.69
CA ASN A 86 -2.20 -1.14 -39.16
C ASN A 86 -3.33 -1.66 -40.07
N ASN A 87 -3.17 -2.90 -40.55
CA ASN A 87 -4.08 -3.54 -41.52
C ASN A 87 -4.42 -4.96 -41.10
N ILE A 88 -5.64 -5.39 -41.42
CA ILE A 88 -6.10 -6.75 -41.17
C ILE A 88 -5.42 -7.73 -42.14
N LEU A 89 -4.91 -8.83 -41.60
CA LEU A 89 -4.30 -9.92 -42.35
C LEU A 89 -5.14 -11.18 -42.23
N ALA A 90 -5.60 -11.71 -43.36
CA ALA A 90 -6.26 -13.02 -43.42
C ALA A 90 -5.36 -14.00 -44.18
N LEU A 91 -4.58 -14.78 -43.42
CA LEU A 91 -3.69 -15.81 -43.95
C LEU A 91 -4.46 -17.12 -44.08
N ARG A 92 -4.50 -17.66 -45.30
CA ARG A 92 -5.23 -18.91 -45.59
C ARG A 92 -4.48 -20.13 -45.07
N ASP A 93 -3.16 -20.12 -45.21
CA ASP A 93 -2.24 -21.14 -44.72
C ASP A 93 -0.92 -20.46 -44.33
N VAL A 94 -0.60 -20.44 -43.03
CA VAL A 94 0.63 -19.82 -42.51
C VAL A 94 1.91 -20.57 -42.92
N TYR A 95 1.81 -21.83 -43.38
CA TYR A 95 2.96 -22.56 -43.93
C TYR A 95 3.20 -22.24 -45.41
N ASN A 96 2.28 -21.52 -46.06
CA ASN A 96 2.36 -21.13 -47.47
C ASN A 96 1.93 -19.67 -47.63
N ILE A 97 2.71 -18.77 -47.02
CA ILE A 97 2.54 -17.32 -47.09
C ILE A 97 3.07 -16.83 -48.44
N ASP A 98 2.43 -15.79 -49.00
CA ASP A 98 2.85 -15.16 -50.25
C ASP A 98 4.21 -14.48 -50.10
N ASP A 99 5.14 -14.73 -51.04
CA ASP A 99 6.51 -14.18 -51.05
C ASP A 99 6.57 -12.63 -51.03
N SER A 100 5.45 -11.95 -51.28
CA SER A 100 5.33 -10.49 -51.12
C SER A 100 5.35 -10.01 -49.67
N PHE A 101 5.12 -10.88 -48.68
CA PHE A 101 5.22 -10.54 -47.27
C PHE A 101 6.66 -10.66 -46.75
N PRO A 102 7.13 -9.71 -45.91
CA PRO A 102 8.50 -9.69 -45.38
C PRO A 102 8.74 -10.58 -44.14
N PHE A 103 7.80 -11.46 -43.81
CA PHE A 103 7.83 -12.31 -42.62
C PHE A 103 7.53 -13.77 -42.97
N ASP A 104 8.00 -14.67 -42.11
CA ASP A 104 7.70 -16.10 -42.17
C ASP A 104 6.93 -16.55 -40.92
N PHE A 105 6.21 -17.67 -41.04
CA PHE A 105 5.61 -18.31 -39.87
C PHE A 105 6.66 -19.05 -39.04
N ASN A 106 6.63 -18.86 -37.72
CA ASN A 106 7.49 -19.59 -36.78
C ASN A 106 6.77 -20.84 -36.24
N PRO A 107 7.12 -22.06 -36.69
CA PRO A 107 6.44 -23.29 -36.29
C PRO A 107 6.92 -23.86 -34.94
N SER A 108 7.72 -23.12 -34.17
CA SER A 108 8.30 -23.64 -32.92
C SER A 108 7.22 -24.03 -31.91
N PHE A 109 6.16 -23.23 -31.81
CA PHE A 109 5.00 -23.54 -30.97
C PHE A 109 4.27 -24.80 -31.44
N ASP A 110 3.98 -24.90 -32.75
CA ASP A 110 3.32 -26.07 -33.34
C ASP A 110 4.11 -27.36 -33.06
N LYS A 111 5.44 -27.32 -33.23
CA LYS A 111 6.33 -28.46 -32.97
C LYS A 111 6.35 -28.89 -31.50
N MET A 112 6.28 -27.94 -30.58
CA MET A 112 6.32 -28.20 -29.14
C MET A 112 4.98 -28.70 -28.60
N SER A 113 3.88 -28.12 -29.08
CA SER A 113 2.53 -28.41 -28.60
C SER A 113 1.85 -29.58 -29.31
N GLY A 114 2.31 -29.93 -30.51
CA GLY A 114 1.58 -30.84 -31.40
C GLY A 114 0.36 -30.22 -32.06
N TYR A 115 0.09 -28.92 -31.81
CA TYR A 115 -0.97 -28.16 -32.46
C TYR A 115 -0.52 -27.74 -33.86
N ARG A 116 -1.45 -27.69 -34.82
CA ARG A 116 -1.14 -27.28 -36.19
C ARG A 116 -1.89 -25.99 -36.53
N THR A 117 -1.16 -24.90 -36.68
CA THR A 117 -1.67 -23.59 -37.10
C THR A 117 -1.77 -23.54 -38.62
N VAL A 118 -2.93 -23.24 -39.20
CA VAL A 118 -3.08 -23.12 -40.66
C VAL A 118 -3.73 -21.80 -41.04
N SER A 119 -5.02 -21.62 -40.77
CA SER A 119 -5.69 -20.35 -41.12
C SER A 119 -5.51 -19.35 -39.98
N MET A 120 -5.22 -18.09 -40.30
CA MET A 120 -5.01 -17.06 -39.30
C MET A 120 -5.68 -15.74 -39.72
N LEU A 121 -6.39 -15.10 -38.79
CA LEU A 121 -6.93 -13.76 -38.96
C LEU A 121 -6.32 -12.86 -37.89
N VAL A 122 -5.57 -11.84 -38.31
CA VAL A 122 -4.84 -10.94 -37.43
C VAL A 122 -5.32 -9.53 -37.70
N PHE A 123 -5.66 -8.78 -36.66
CA PHE A 123 -6.13 -7.41 -36.81
C PHE A 123 -5.62 -6.50 -35.70
N PRO A 124 -5.36 -5.22 -36.03
CA PRO A 124 -4.92 -4.24 -35.05
C PRO A 124 -6.10 -3.83 -34.16
N ILE A 125 -5.79 -3.60 -32.89
CA ILE A 125 -6.67 -2.95 -31.93
C ILE A 125 -6.16 -1.52 -31.78
N ASN A 126 -6.99 -0.55 -32.13
CA ASN A 126 -6.63 0.86 -32.10
C ASN A 126 -7.51 1.63 -31.12
N ASP A 127 -6.95 2.70 -30.55
CA ASP A 127 -7.69 3.67 -29.75
C ASP A 127 -8.61 4.54 -30.62
N ILE A 128 -9.41 5.40 -29.99
CA ILE A 128 -10.31 6.32 -30.69
C ILE A 128 -9.59 7.33 -31.60
N ASN A 129 -8.29 7.53 -31.42
CA ASN A 129 -7.43 8.41 -32.20
C ASN A 129 -6.69 7.67 -33.32
N GLY A 130 -6.89 6.35 -33.45
CA GLY A 130 -6.21 5.50 -34.43
C GLY A 130 -4.80 5.07 -34.02
N ARG A 131 -4.38 5.28 -32.77
CA ARG A 131 -3.12 4.77 -32.22
C ARG A 131 -3.25 3.29 -31.91
N LEU A 132 -2.20 2.52 -32.18
CA LEU A 132 -2.17 1.08 -31.91
C LEU A 132 -2.13 0.83 -30.39
N ILE A 133 -3.07 0.04 -29.90
CA ILE A 133 -3.08 -0.47 -28.51
C ILE A 133 -2.53 -1.90 -28.48
N GLY A 134 -2.79 -2.68 -29.54
CA GLY A 134 -2.39 -4.06 -29.57
C GLY A 134 -2.80 -4.77 -30.86
N VAL A 135 -2.60 -6.07 -30.88
CA VAL A 135 -2.94 -6.93 -32.02
C VAL A 135 -3.70 -8.14 -31.50
N LEU A 136 -4.82 -8.46 -32.15
CA LEU A 136 -5.56 -9.68 -31.90
C LEU A 136 -5.33 -10.67 -33.03
N GLN A 137 -5.04 -11.90 -32.66
CA GLN A 137 -4.82 -13.01 -33.56
C GLN A 137 -5.87 -14.09 -33.29
N LEU A 138 -6.57 -14.53 -34.34
CA LEU A 138 -7.45 -15.69 -34.33
C LEU A 138 -6.85 -16.79 -35.19
N ILE A 139 -6.94 -18.03 -34.72
CA ILE A 139 -6.24 -19.16 -35.29
C ILE A 139 -7.24 -20.29 -35.54
N ASN A 140 -7.13 -20.91 -36.72
CA ASN A 140 -7.92 -22.04 -37.20
C ASN A 140 -9.43 -21.80 -37.13
N LYS A 141 -10.01 -21.21 -38.18
CA LYS A 141 -11.47 -21.12 -38.30
C LYS A 141 -12.04 -22.53 -38.49
N LYS A 142 -13.08 -22.85 -37.73
CA LYS A 142 -13.75 -24.14 -37.73
C LYS A 142 -15.06 -24.07 -38.50
N THR A 143 -15.40 -25.15 -39.21
CA THR A 143 -16.74 -25.31 -39.79
C THR A 143 -17.77 -25.81 -38.77
N LYS A 144 -17.32 -26.40 -37.67
CA LYS A 144 -18.14 -26.96 -36.60
C LYS A 144 -17.52 -26.66 -35.23
N PRO A 145 -18.31 -26.43 -34.18
CA PRO A 145 -17.82 -26.14 -32.84
C PRO A 145 -17.38 -27.42 -32.11
N ILE A 146 -16.33 -28.07 -32.62
CA ILE A 146 -15.72 -29.27 -32.04
C ILE A 146 -14.20 -29.09 -31.92
N GLU A 147 -13.58 -29.83 -31.01
CA GLU A 147 -12.13 -29.81 -30.82
C GLU A 147 -11.40 -30.36 -32.05
N ILE A 148 -10.28 -29.72 -32.39
CA ILE A 148 -9.39 -30.11 -33.47
C ILE A 148 -8.48 -31.23 -32.99
N SER A 149 -8.46 -32.31 -33.76
CA SER A 149 -7.57 -33.45 -33.59
C SER A 149 -6.90 -33.79 -34.93
N SER A 150 -5.86 -34.62 -34.89
CA SER A 150 -5.13 -35.03 -36.09
C SER A 150 -6.02 -35.71 -37.14
N GLU A 151 -7.12 -36.35 -36.73
CA GLU A 151 -8.03 -37.11 -37.60
C GLU A 151 -9.03 -36.21 -38.32
N ASN A 152 -9.47 -35.13 -37.68
CA ASN A 152 -10.55 -34.28 -38.17
C ASN A 152 -10.07 -32.92 -38.74
N PHE A 153 -8.76 -32.63 -38.60
CA PHE A 153 -8.13 -31.37 -38.95
C PHE A 153 -8.50 -30.88 -40.37
N SER A 154 -8.28 -31.73 -41.38
CA SER A 154 -8.47 -31.37 -42.78
C SER A 154 -9.94 -31.18 -43.19
N GLU A 155 -10.88 -31.68 -42.39
CA GLU A 155 -12.32 -31.54 -42.65
C GLU A 155 -12.92 -30.30 -41.96
N ILE A 156 -12.32 -29.86 -40.87
CA ILE A 156 -12.89 -28.81 -40.00
C ILE A 156 -12.24 -27.45 -40.23
N VAL A 157 -10.91 -27.42 -40.40
CA VAL A 157 -10.17 -26.15 -40.49
C VAL A 157 -10.33 -25.55 -41.88
N VAL A 158 -10.85 -24.33 -41.93
CA VAL A 158 -11.07 -23.57 -43.16
C VAL A 158 -10.46 -22.18 -43.07
N PRO A 159 -10.15 -21.52 -44.20
CA PRO A 159 -9.71 -20.13 -44.18
C PRO A 159 -10.78 -19.17 -43.65
N PHE A 160 -10.36 -18.11 -42.97
CA PHE A 160 -11.23 -16.98 -42.66
C PHE A 160 -11.75 -16.31 -43.94
N THR A 161 -13.00 -15.86 -43.91
CA THR A 161 -13.73 -15.30 -45.04
C THR A 161 -13.63 -13.77 -45.07
N LYS A 162 -14.06 -13.16 -46.19
CA LYS A 162 -14.22 -11.71 -46.27
C LYS A 162 -15.31 -11.14 -45.36
N GLU A 163 -16.26 -11.97 -44.91
CA GLU A 163 -17.23 -11.55 -43.88
C GLU A 163 -16.54 -11.49 -42.52
N ASP A 164 -15.71 -12.49 -42.18
CA ASP A 164 -14.92 -12.51 -40.94
C ASP A 164 -14.00 -11.27 -40.84
N GLU A 165 -13.32 -10.90 -41.94
CA GLU A 165 -12.49 -9.68 -41.97
C GLU A 165 -13.32 -8.41 -41.67
N ARG A 166 -14.54 -8.29 -42.21
CA ARG A 166 -15.42 -7.13 -41.96
C ARG A 166 -15.92 -7.10 -40.53
N THR A 167 -16.25 -8.27 -39.97
CA THR A 167 -16.66 -8.41 -38.58
C THR A 167 -15.52 -8.04 -37.63
N ALA A 168 -14.30 -8.55 -37.87
CA ALA A 168 -13.11 -8.17 -37.12
C ALA A 168 -12.84 -6.66 -37.18
N HIS A 169 -12.96 -6.05 -38.37
CA HIS A 169 -12.81 -4.60 -38.53
C HIS A 169 -13.84 -3.80 -37.72
N SER A 170 -15.09 -4.28 -37.67
CA SER A 170 -16.16 -3.59 -36.91
C SER A 170 -15.99 -3.76 -35.40
N LEU A 171 -15.43 -4.89 -34.96
CA LEU A 171 -15.18 -5.18 -33.55
C LEU A 171 -13.94 -4.47 -33.01
N SER A 172 -12.93 -4.20 -33.85
CA SER A 172 -11.66 -3.62 -33.42
C SER A 172 -11.83 -2.29 -32.66
N GLY A 173 -12.78 -1.45 -33.07
CA GLY A 173 -13.06 -0.17 -32.39
C GLY A 173 -13.65 -0.36 -30.99
N ILE A 174 -14.59 -1.30 -30.81
CA ILE A 174 -15.19 -1.59 -29.48
C ILE A 174 -14.15 -2.19 -28.56
N ILE A 175 -13.37 -3.14 -29.09
CA ILE A 175 -12.27 -3.78 -28.37
C ILE A 175 -11.26 -2.72 -27.94
N GLY A 176 -10.86 -1.85 -28.86
CA GLY A 176 -9.93 -0.76 -28.58
C GLY A 176 -10.42 0.16 -27.47
N MET A 177 -11.68 0.60 -27.54
CA MET A 177 -12.28 1.43 -26.49
C MET A 177 -12.34 0.74 -25.12
N ALA A 178 -12.75 -0.54 -25.07
CA ALA A 178 -12.82 -1.29 -23.82
C ALA A 178 -11.43 -1.51 -23.22
N LEU A 179 -10.47 -1.88 -24.05
CA LEU A 179 -9.08 -2.12 -23.65
C LEU A 179 -8.38 -0.84 -23.21
N GLU A 180 -8.54 0.25 -23.95
CA GLU A 180 -8.03 1.58 -23.58
C GLU A 180 -8.59 2.00 -22.21
N ASN A 181 -9.90 1.83 -22.01
CA ASN A 181 -10.54 2.15 -20.74
C ASN A 181 -9.98 1.30 -19.58
N ALA A 182 -9.88 -0.02 -19.73
CA ALA A 182 -9.30 -0.89 -18.70
C ALA A 182 -7.82 -0.56 -18.42
N MET A 183 -7.01 -0.29 -19.45
CA MET A 183 -5.62 0.14 -19.31
C MET A 183 -5.50 1.49 -18.61
N LEU A 184 -6.38 2.45 -18.90
CA LEU A 184 -6.45 3.75 -18.23
C LEU A 184 -6.80 3.56 -16.75
N TYR A 185 -7.80 2.73 -16.42
CA TYR A 185 -8.14 2.41 -15.03
C TYR A 185 -6.95 1.79 -14.30
N ASN A 186 -6.32 0.77 -14.86
CA ASN A 186 -5.13 0.15 -14.27
C ASN A 186 -3.97 1.15 -14.10
N SER A 187 -3.74 2.05 -15.06
CA SER A 187 -2.72 3.10 -14.95
C SER A 187 -3.02 4.09 -13.84
N ILE A 188 -4.30 4.48 -13.67
CA ILE A 188 -4.74 5.32 -12.56
C ILE A 188 -4.50 4.61 -11.22
N GLU A 189 -4.81 3.32 -11.12
CA GLU A 189 -4.55 2.55 -9.90
C GLU A 189 -3.06 2.48 -9.57
N GLN A 190 -2.20 2.16 -10.55
CA GLN A 190 -0.75 2.12 -10.36
C GLN A 190 -0.18 3.48 -9.96
N MET A 191 -0.66 4.56 -10.58
CA MET A 191 -0.28 5.92 -10.22
C MET A 191 -0.67 6.24 -8.76
N TRP A 192 -1.87 5.82 -8.33
CA TRP A 192 -2.31 6.01 -6.95
C TRP A 192 -1.47 5.22 -5.95
N GLU A 193 -1.20 3.94 -6.22
CA GLU A 193 -0.35 3.12 -5.34
C GLU A 193 1.07 3.67 -5.25
N GLY A 194 1.64 4.10 -6.37
CA GLY A 194 2.95 4.76 -6.41
C GLY A 194 2.98 6.07 -5.62
N PHE A 195 1.91 6.88 -5.72
CA PHE A 195 1.79 8.10 -4.93
C PHE A 195 1.72 7.82 -3.43
N ILE A 196 0.87 6.87 -3.00
CA ILE A 196 0.75 6.48 -1.59
C ILE A 196 2.09 5.96 -1.07
N SER A 197 2.76 5.07 -1.82
CA SER A 197 4.08 4.52 -1.43
C SER A 197 5.15 5.62 -1.30
N ALA A 198 5.16 6.61 -2.20
CA ALA A 198 6.06 7.75 -2.10
C ALA A 198 5.78 8.60 -0.85
N CYS A 199 4.51 8.83 -0.52
CA CYS A 199 4.11 9.51 0.73
C CYS A 199 4.60 8.74 1.97
N MET A 200 4.46 7.42 1.98
CA MET A 200 4.94 6.59 3.09
C MET A 200 6.43 6.67 3.28
N THR A 201 7.17 6.55 2.17
CA THR A 201 8.62 6.70 2.18
C THR A 201 9.05 8.05 2.75
N ALA A 202 8.33 9.13 2.45
CA ALA A 202 8.65 10.46 2.97
C ALA A 202 8.40 10.60 4.49
N ILE A 203 7.36 9.95 5.02
CA ILE A 203 7.08 9.93 6.46
C ILE A 203 8.16 9.14 7.20
N ASP A 204 8.48 7.93 6.73
CA ASP A 204 9.48 7.05 7.33
C ASP A 204 10.88 7.69 7.34
N LEU A 205 11.21 8.54 6.37
CA LEU A 205 12.45 9.32 6.38
C LEU A 205 12.51 10.38 7.49
N ARG A 206 11.37 10.93 7.94
CA ARG A 206 11.32 11.91 9.05
C ARG A 206 11.23 11.24 10.41
N ASP A 207 10.63 10.06 10.47
CA ASP A 207 10.49 9.25 11.68
C ASP A 207 11.14 7.87 11.45
N PRO A 208 12.47 7.73 11.64
CA PRO A 208 13.17 6.47 11.37
C PRO A 208 12.65 5.28 12.19
N VAL A 209 11.89 5.57 13.25
CA VAL A 209 11.28 4.59 14.15
C VAL A 209 9.99 4.00 13.55
N THR A 210 9.44 4.56 12.47
CA THR A 210 8.25 4.05 11.77
C THR A 210 8.57 3.28 10.49
N SER A 211 9.83 2.99 10.18
CA SER A 211 10.16 2.29 8.93
C SER A 211 9.45 0.94 8.83
N GLY A 212 8.57 0.80 7.82
CA GLY A 212 7.75 -0.39 7.62
C GLY A 212 6.55 -0.52 8.58
N HIS A 213 6.39 0.36 9.57
CA HIS A 213 5.28 0.37 10.53
C HIS A 213 3.93 0.39 9.82
N SER A 214 3.76 1.33 8.88
CA SER A 214 2.48 1.48 8.20
C SER A 214 2.12 0.26 7.33
N GLU A 215 3.12 -0.44 6.79
CA GLU A 215 2.90 -1.69 6.06
C GLU A 215 2.46 -2.82 7.02
N ARG A 216 3.10 -2.94 8.18
CA ARG A 216 2.72 -3.92 9.22
C ARG A 216 1.32 -3.65 9.77
N VAL A 217 1.03 -2.40 10.14
CA VAL A 217 -0.31 -1.97 10.58
C VAL A 217 -1.36 -2.25 9.51
N THR A 218 -1.05 -2.00 8.24
CA THR A 218 -1.93 -2.35 7.12
C THR A 218 -2.15 -3.86 7.06
N GLY A 219 -1.09 -4.67 7.18
CA GLY A 219 -1.18 -6.12 7.22
C GLY A 219 -2.07 -6.65 8.35
N TYR A 220 -1.80 -6.23 9.59
CA TYR A 220 -2.60 -6.61 10.75
C TYR A 220 -4.06 -6.18 10.59
N THR A 221 -4.30 -4.96 10.13
CA THR A 221 -5.66 -4.41 10.00
C THR A 221 -6.45 -5.14 8.91
N VAL A 222 -5.87 -5.34 7.72
CA VAL A 222 -6.55 -5.99 6.59
C VAL A 222 -6.86 -7.45 6.92
N LEU A 223 -5.89 -8.20 7.46
CA LEU A 223 -6.11 -9.60 7.86
C LEU A 223 -7.19 -9.72 8.92
N THR A 224 -7.21 -8.80 9.89
CA THR A 224 -8.24 -8.78 10.94
C THR A 224 -9.60 -8.47 10.36
N ALA A 225 -9.69 -7.48 9.46
CA ALA A 225 -10.94 -7.09 8.83
C ALA A 225 -11.50 -8.18 7.89
N GLU A 226 -10.64 -8.87 7.13
CA GLU A 226 -11.03 -10.01 6.30
C GLU A 226 -11.53 -11.18 7.16
N ALA A 227 -10.79 -11.55 8.20
CA ALA A 227 -11.17 -12.62 9.11
C ALA A 227 -12.47 -12.32 9.85
N MET A 228 -12.68 -11.07 10.27
CA MET A 228 -13.95 -10.64 10.88
C MET A 228 -15.08 -10.63 9.86
N SER A 229 -14.82 -10.19 8.62
CA SER A 229 -15.82 -10.14 7.55
C SER A 229 -16.28 -11.51 7.06
N ALA A 230 -15.48 -12.55 7.31
CA ALA A 230 -15.81 -13.93 6.98
C ALA A 230 -16.48 -14.71 8.13
N ASP A 231 -16.53 -14.13 9.34
CA ASP A 231 -17.11 -14.76 10.53
C ASP A 231 -18.51 -14.19 10.83
N ASP A 232 -19.52 -14.80 10.21
CA ASP A 232 -20.93 -14.45 10.40
C ASP A 232 -21.44 -14.80 11.82
N ASP A 233 -20.74 -15.65 12.59
CA ASP A 233 -21.16 -16.04 13.94
C ASP A 233 -20.80 -14.94 14.95
N THR A 234 -19.59 -14.39 14.84
CA THR A 234 -19.09 -13.35 15.76
C THR A 234 -19.41 -11.92 15.28
N PHE A 235 -19.45 -11.70 13.96
CA PHE A 235 -19.62 -10.38 13.34
C PHE A 235 -20.65 -10.37 12.19
N PRO A 236 -21.93 -10.74 12.43
CA PRO A 236 -22.95 -10.83 11.38
C PRO A 236 -23.24 -9.50 10.66
N ASP A 237 -23.02 -8.36 11.33
CA ASP A 237 -23.30 -7.03 10.79
C ASP A 237 -22.07 -6.37 10.12
N PHE A 238 -20.96 -7.09 9.99
CA PHE A 238 -19.71 -6.56 9.44
C PHE A 238 -19.27 -7.38 8.24
N GLN A 239 -19.66 -6.96 7.05
CA GLN A 239 -19.24 -7.55 5.79
C GLN A 239 -18.62 -6.46 4.92
N LEU A 240 -17.39 -6.66 4.47
CA LEU A 240 -16.67 -5.70 3.65
C LEU A 240 -16.74 -6.11 2.17
N THR A 241 -17.11 -5.16 1.34
CA THR A 241 -16.92 -5.28 -0.11
C THR A 241 -15.43 -5.14 -0.46
N PRO A 242 -14.98 -5.64 -1.64
CA PRO A 242 -13.61 -5.43 -2.09
C PRO A 242 -13.19 -3.94 -2.14
N ALA A 243 -14.14 -3.06 -2.45
CA ALA A 243 -13.92 -1.62 -2.46
C ALA A 243 -13.69 -1.05 -1.04
N GLU A 244 -14.46 -1.49 -0.05
CA GLU A 244 -14.28 -1.06 1.34
C GLU A 244 -13.00 -1.60 1.95
N LEU A 245 -12.59 -2.83 1.59
CA LEU A 245 -11.31 -3.37 2.00
C LEU A 245 -10.14 -2.59 1.39
N LYS A 246 -10.25 -2.21 0.10
CA LYS A 246 -9.27 -1.32 -0.56
C LYS A 246 -9.21 0.06 0.10
N SER A 247 -10.36 0.63 0.43
CA SER A 247 -10.46 1.88 1.20
C SER A 247 -9.77 1.77 2.56
N LEU A 248 -10.02 0.67 3.30
CA LEU A 248 -9.34 0.40 4.57
C LEU A 248 -7.83 0.28 4.41
N LYS A 249 -7.36 -0.48 3.42
CA LYS A 249 -5.93 -0.63 3.09
C LYS A 249 -5.25 0.73 2.89
N TYR A 250 -5.81 1.60 2.05
CA TYR A 250 -5.24 2.94 1.84
C TYR A 250 -5.34 3.84 3.06
N SER A 251 -6.39 3.68 3.87
CA SER A 251 -6.54 4.39 5.14
C SER A 251 -5.44 4.01 6.13
N CYS A 252 -5.11 2.72 6.23
CA CYS A 252 -4.02 2.22 7.06
C CYS A 252 -2.66 2.72 6.57
N MET A 253 -2.42 2.75 5.25
CA MET A 253 -1.17 3.29 4.75
C MET A 253 -1.04 4.76 5.16
N LEU A 254 -2.07 5.57 4.94
CA LEU A 254 -2.01 7.02 5.12
C LEU A 254 -2.33 7.53 6.53
N HIS A 255 -2.54 6.66 7.52
CA HIS A 255 -3.05 7.06 8.85
C HIS A 255 -2.17 8.11 9.55
N ASP A 256 -0.86 7.99 9.35
CA ASP A 256 0.17 8.86 9.92
C ASP A 256 0.60 10.03 9.02
N PHE A 257 -0.10 10.28 7.91
CA PHE A 257 0.31 11.28 6.91
C PHE A 257 0.47 12.70 7.49
N GLY A 258 -0.31 13.05 8.50
CA GLY A 258 -0.22 14.34 9.19
C GLY A 258 1.08 14.54 9.97
N LYS A 259 1.90 13.51 10.24
CA LYS A 259 3.21 13.67 10.90
C LYS A 259 4.17 14.56 10.09
N LEU A 260 3.93 14.71 8.78
CA LEU A 260 4.72 15.57 7.90
C LEU A 260 4.78 17.04 8.32
N VAL A 261 3.78 17.56 9.03
CA VAL A 261 3.80 18.96 9.50
C VAL A 261 4.25 19.13 10.94
N ILE A 262 4.47 18.03 11.65
CA ILE A 262 4.92 18.07 13.04
C ILE A 262 6.39 18.50 13.08
N ASN A 263 6.70 19.38 14.03
CA ASN A 263 8.06 19.85 14.24
C ASN A 263 8.99 18.67 14.58
N GLU A 264 10.12 18.56 13.88
CA GLU A 264 11.05 17.44 14.04
C GLU A 264 11.57 17.30 15.47
N ASN A 265 11.85 18.41 16.14
CA ASN A 265 12.35 18.39 17.52
C ASN A 265 11.33 17.80 18.50
N VAL A 266 10.04 17.95 18.22
CA VAL A 266 8.95 17.39 19.04
C VAL A 266 8.70 15.94 18.65
N LEU A 267 8.65 15.64 17.35
CA LEU A 267 8.42 14.30 16.82
C LEU A 267 9.50 13.30 17.27
N GLN A 268 10.77 13.68 17.19
CA GLN A 268 11.92 12.84 17.54
C GLN A 268 12.33 12.96 19.02
N LYS A 269 11.48 13.53 19.88
CA LYS A 269 11.81 13.83 21.29
C LYS A 269 11.87 12.57 22.16
N ALA A 270 13.02 11.88 22.11
CA ALA A 270 13.26 10.62 22.82
C ALA A 270 13.40 10.78 24.35
N ASN A 271 14.00 11.89 24.81
CA ASN A 271 14.20 12.22 26.21
C ASN A 271 13.37 13.45 26.59
N LYS A 272 13.23 13.73 27.89
CA LYS A 272 12.45 14.89 28.36
C LYS A 272 13.03 16.23 27.90
N LEU A 273 14.35 16.32 27.80
CA LEU A 273 15.08 17.46 27.26
C LEU A 273 15.31 17.33 25.76
N TYR A 274 15.35 18.48 25.07
CA TYR A 274 15.76 18.55 23.67
C TYR A 274 17.25 18.25 23.49
N PRO A 275 17.68 17.80 22.29
CA PRO A 275 19.09 17.62 21.98
C PRO A 275 19.93 18.86 22.31
N GLY A 276 21.08 18.68 22.98
CA GLY A 276 21.98 19.77 23.38
C GLY A 276 21.66 20.39 24.75
N MET A 277 20.45 20.25 25.28
CA MET A 277 20.10 20.88 26.57
C MET A 277 20.79 20.19 27.76
N LEU A 278 20.99 18.88 27.72
CA LEU A 278 21.67 18.15 28.80
C LEU A 278 23.14 18.59 28.89
N GLU A 279 23.80 18.78 27.75
CA GLU A 279 25.17 19.24 27.66
C GLU A 279 25.32 20.66 28.26
N VAL A 280 24.37 21.56 27.97
CA VAL A 280 24.33 22.90 28.56
C VAL A 280 24.14 22.85 30.09
N ILE A 281 23.34 21.91 30.60
CA ILE A 281 23.22 21.67 32.03
C ILE A 281 24.54 21.14 32.59
N GLU A 282 25.17 20.15 31.97
CA GLU A 282 26.47 19.62 32.38
C GLU A 282 27.55 20.69 32.46
N PHE A 283 27.59 21.62 31.49
CA PHE A 283 28.50 22.77 31.51
C PHE A 283 28.26 23.68 32.72
N ARG A 284 27.00 23.98 33.08
CA ARG A 284 26.70 24.75 34.30
C ARG A 284 27.14 24.04 35.57
N PHE A 285 26.96 22.72 35.66
CA PHE A 285 27.48 21.93 36.78
C PHE A 285 29.00 21.96 36.85
N CYS A 286 29.70 21.93 35.71
CA CYS A 286 31.15 22.09 35.66
C CYS A 286 31.59 23.48 36.14
N ALA A 287 30.89 24.53 35.73
CA ALA A 287 31.15 25.90 36.18
C ALA A 287 30.96 26.04 37.70
N ALA A 288 29.84 25.56 38.25
CA ALA A 288 29.57 25.58 39.69
C ALA A 288 30.66 24.85 40.49
N LYS A 289 31.10 23.66 40.02
CA LYS A 289 32.21 22.90 40.62
C LYS A 289 33.53 23.66 40.56
N ALA A 290 33.82 24.37 39.47
CA ALA A 290 35.03 25.17 39.35
C ALA A 290 35.04 26.34 40.35
N MET A 291 33.90 27.03 40.52
CA MET A 291 33.76 28.12 41.49
C MET A 291 33.93 27.64 42.94
N ILE A 292 33.39 26.46 43.28
CA ILE A 292 33.60 25.82 44.59
C ILE A 292 35.10 25.57 44.84
N LYS A 293 35.83 25.02 43.86
CA LYS A 293 37.27 24.78 44.00
C LYS A 293 38.05 26.08 44.20
N MET A 294 37.69 27.15 43.49
CA MET A 294 38.37 28.43 43.58
C MET A 294 38.18 29.14 44.92
N ARG A 295 37.01 29.02 45.54
CA ARG A 295 36.76 29.57 46.88
C ARG A 295 37.31 28.71 48.02
N GLY A 296 37.98 27.59 47.70
CA GLY A 296 38.49 26.63 48.69
C GLY A 296 37.40 25.79 49.35
N GLY A 297 36.30 25.53 48.64
CA GLY A 297 35.18 24.70 49.11
C GLY A 297 35.55 23.22 49.28
N SER A 298 34.69 22.46 49.95
CA SER A 298 34.96 21.08 50.33
C SER A 298 34.67 20.08 49.20
N ASP A 299 35.32 18.91 49.24
CA ASP A 299 34.99 17.80 48.34
C ASP A 299 33.55 17.30 48.54
N GLU A 300 32.94 17.55 49.71
CA GLU A 300 31.54 17.22 50.00
C GLU A 300 30.58 18.02 49.11
N GLU A 301 30.81 19.33 48.93
CA GLU A 301 29.99 20.19 48.06
C GLU A 301 30.08 19.73 46.58
N ILE A 302 31.26 19.32 46.14
CA ILE A 302 31.47 18.81 44.78
C ILE A 302 30.74 17.47 44.60
N ASN A 303 30.77 16.60 45.61
CA ASN A 303 30.07 15.32 45.59
C ASN A 303 28.55 15.51 45.59
N GLU A 304 28.02 16.50 46.31
CA GLU A 304 26.60 16.87 46.25
C GLU A 304 26.19 17.26 44.82
N LEU A 305 26.96 18.12 44.14
CA LEU A 305 26.70 18.49 42.75
C LEU A 305 26.77 17.28 41.79
N ASN A 306 27.65 16.31 42.03
CA ASN A 306 27.70 15.08 41.24
C ASN A 306 26.45 14.21 41.45
N GLY A 307 25.94 14.13 42.69
CA GLY A 307 24.68 13.46 43.01
C GLY A 307 23.50 14.09 42.29
N LEU A 308 23.38 15.42 42.36
CA LEU A 308 22.33 16.18 41.68
C LEU A 308 22.37 16.02 40.14
N LEU A 309 23.56 16.04 39.54
CA LEU A 309 23.70 15.81 38.10
C LEU A 309 23.26 14.39 37.70
N THR A 310 23.51 13.40 38.56
CA THR A 310 23.05 12.02 38.34
C THR A 310 21.52 11.94 38.35
N LEU A 311 20.86 12.67 39.27
CA LEU A 311 19.41 12.78 39.30
C LEU A 311 18.85 13.45 38.05
N ILE A 312 19.50 14.48 37.50
CA ILE A 312 19.09 15.12 36.24
C ILE A 312 19.17 14.13 35.07
N LYS A 313 20.29 13.38 34.96
CA LYS A 313 20.45 12.36 33.92
C LYS A 313 19.38 11.29 34.00
N LYS A 314 19.07 10.84 35.23
CA LYS A 314 18.00 9.88 35.50
C LYS A 314 16.62 10.47 35.13
N ALA A 315 16.34 11.71 35.53
CA ALA A 315 15.10 12.40 35.24
C ALA A 315 14.86 12.59 33.73
N ASN A 316 15.92 12.81 32.95
CA ASN A 316 15.82 13.04 31.51
C ASN A 316 15.32 11.81 30.72
N ILE A 317 15.52 10.60 31.26
CA ILE A 317 15.04 9.36 30.65
C ILE A 317 13.52 9.26 30.91
N PRO A 318 12.68 8.93 29.91
CA PRO A 318 11.21 8.91 30.01
C PRO A 318 10.67 7.75 30.86
N THR A 319 10.99 7.78 32.15
CA THR A 319 10.52 6.86 33.18
C THR A 319 9.64 7.60 34.20
N PHE A 320 8.98 6.85 35.08
CA PHE A 320 8.22 7.45 36.16
C PHE A 320 9.17 8.26 37.07
N LEU A 321 8.83 9.53 37.30
CA LEU A 321 9.61 10.41 38.17
C LEU A 321 9.31 10.10 39.65
N ASP A 322 10.31 9.60 40.37
CA ASP A 322 10.22 9.36 41.82
C ASP A 322 10.46 10.62 42.66
N ASP A 323 9.97 10.59 43.91
CA ASP A 323 10.00 11.73 44.84
C ASP A 323 11.43 12.21 45.16
N ASP A 324 12.40 11.30 45.22
CA ASP A 324 13.81 11.64 45.47
C ASP A 324 14.38 12.45 44.30
N THR A 325 14.11 11.98 43.07
CA THR A 325 14.51 12.68 41.85
C THR A 325 13.81 14.04 41.74
N SER A 326 12.51 14.12 42.04
CA SER A 326 11.76 15.39 42.03
C SER A 326 12.33 16.40 43.02
N THR A 327 12.63 15.97 44.24
CA THR A 327 13.25 16.82 45.28
C THR A 327 14.64 17.29 44.85
N GLY A 328 15.42 16.43 44.19
CA GLY A 328 16.71 16.80 43.61
C GLY A 328 16.60 17.90 42.55
N LEU A 329 15.58 17.84 41.69
CA LEU A 329 15.34 18.85 40.67
C LEU A 329 14.96 20.21 41.28
N GLU A 330 14.12 20.23 42.33
CA GLU A 330 13.77 21.46 43.06
C GLU A 330 15.00 22.10 43.71
N LYS A 331 15.88 21.27 44.30
CA LYS A 331 17.18 21.74 44.80
C LYS A 331 18.00 22.39 43.69
N CYS A 332 18.12 21.76 42.52
CA CYS A 332 18.84 22.34 41.39
C CYS A 332 18.25 23.66 40.89
N LEU A 333 16.93 23.81 40.92
CA LEU A 333 16.25 25.05 40.54
C LEU A 333 16.56 26.19 41.52
N SER A 334 16.63 25.89 42.81
CA SER A 334 16.92 26.88 43.88
C SER A 334 18.41 27.12 44.16
N TYR A 335 19.30 26.26 43.62
CA TYR A 335 20.73 26.35 43.86
C TYR A 335 21.34 27.50 43.06
N GLU A 336 21.82 28.54 43.75
CA GLU A 336 22.52 29.68 43.15
C GLU A 336 24.04 29.55 43.29
N PHE A 337 24.78 29.91 42.24
CA PHE A 337 26.21 30.15 42.31
C PHE A 337 26.58 31.41 41.51
N GLU A 338 27.65 32.08 41.92
CA GLU A 338 28.21 33.22 41.20
C GLU A 338 29.32 32.75 40.27
N ASP A 339 29.41 33.31 39.07
CA ASP A 339 30.53 33.11 38.15
C ASP A 339 31.71 34.07 38.46
N PHE A 340 32.72 34.07 37.58
CA PHE A 340 33.91 34.91 37.72
C PHE A 340 33.64 36.41 37.66
N ASP A 341 32.55 36.81 36.99
CA ASP A 341 32.13 38.21 36.85
C ASP A 341 31.15 38.63 37.96
N GLY A 342 30.84 37.72 38.89
CA GLY A 342 29.89 37.94 39.98
C GLY A 342 28.43 37.84 39.54
N ILE A 343 28.16 37.28 38.36
CA ILE A 343 26.80 37.06 37.86
C ILE A 343 26.26 35.79 38.51
N LYS A 344 25.05 35.87 39.05
CA LYS A 344 24.36 34.74 39.67
C LYS A 344 23.71 33.85 38.61
N HIS A 345 23.90 32.54 38.76
CA HIS A 345 23.34 31.50 37.92
C HIS A 345 22.66 30.43 38.78
N THR A 346 21.64 29.77 38.22
CA THR A 346 21.06 28.56 38.80
C THR A 346 21.54 27.30 38.06
N LEU A 347 21.51 26.14 38.74
CA LEU A 347 21.88 24.88 38.09
C LEU A 347 20.86 24.43 37.03
N LEU A 348 19.58 24.75 37.24
CA LEU A 348 18.50 24.56 36.26
C LEU A 348 17.75 25.87 36.03
N THR A 349 17.32 26.08 34.79
CA THR A 349 16.34 27.12 34.46
C THR A 349 14.92 26.60 34.71
N GLU A 350 13.95 27.50 34.84
CA GLU A 350 12.53 27.12 34.97
C GLU A 350 12.04 26.24 33.81
N LYS A 351 12.51 26.52 32.59
CA LYS A 351 12.15 25.77 31.39
C LYS A 351 12.71 24.35 31.41
N GLU A 352 13.95 24.16 31.85
CA GLU A 352 14.56 22.83 31.96
C GLU A 352 13.95 22.01 33.07
N TYR A 353 13.64 22.67 34.20
CA TYR A 353 12.89 22.05 35.28
C TYR A 353 11.52 21.57 34.79
N TYR A 354 10.77 22.41 34.05
CA TYR A 354 9.48 22.05 33.49
C TYR A 354 9.55 20.76 32.64
N TYR A 355 10.57 20.63 31.78
CA TYR A 355 10.78 19.40 31.02
C TYR A 355 11.14 18.20 31.91
N LEU A 356 12.09 18.34 32.83
CA LEU A 356 12.55 17.23 33.67
C LEU A 356 11.48 16.75 34.66
N ALA A 357 10.58 17.64 35.08
CA ALA A 357 9.49 17.39 36.00
C ALA A 357 8.30 16.63 35.38
N ILE A 358 8.32 16.33 34.08
CA ILE A 358 7.28 15.50 33.45
C ILE A 358 7.20 14.15 34.17
N LYS A 359 6.01 13.79 34.68
CA LYS A 359 5.81 12.58 35.49
C LYS A 359 5.89 11.29 34.70
N ARG A 360 5.40 11.29 33.44
CA ARG A 360 5.34 10.11 32.57
C ARG A 360 5.58 10.52 31.11
N GLY A 361 6.48 9.81 30.43
CA GLY A 361 6.87 10.10 29.05
C GLY A 361 7.88 11.24 28.93
N SER A 362 8.09 11.73 27.70
CA SER A 362 9.05 12.79 27.35
C SER A 362 8.40 14.13 26.99
N LEU A 363 7.08 14.15 26.78
CA LEU A 363 6.35 15.27 26.19
C LEU A 363 5.63 16.11 27.25
N THR A 364 5.74 17.43 27.12
CA THR A 364 4.86 18.36 27.82
C THR A 364 3.42 18.27 27.30
N GLU A 365 2.47 18.96 27.92
CA GLU A 365 1.10 18.97 27.42
C GLU A 365 1.01 19.66 26.05
N GLU A 366 1.70 20.77 25.87
CA GLU A 366 1.73 21.50 24.60
C GLU A 366 2.36 20.67 23.47
N GLU A 367 3.44 19.95 23.77
CA GLU A 367 4.10 19.04 22.83
C GLU A 367 3.20 17.84 22.48
N ARG A 368 2.43 17.34 23.45
CA ARG A 368 1.47 16.26 23.24
C ARG A 368 0.33 16.71 22.33
N GLU A 369 -0.24 17.89 22.54
CA GLU A 369 -1.27 18.46 21.65
C GLU A 369 -0.74 18.61 20.21
N ILE A 370 0.50 19.10 20.06
CA ILE A 370 1.16 19.18 18.75
C ILE A 370 1.26 17.79 18.12
N ILE A 371 1.71 16.77 18.83
CA ILE A 371 1.78 15.41 18.26
C ILE A 371 0.39 14.89 17.92
N GLN A 372 -0.59 15.00 18.81
CA GLN A 372 -1.96 14.52 18.56
C GLN A 372 -2.62 15.20 17.36
N SER A 373 -2.22 16.43 17.03
CA SER A 373 -2.73 17.14 15.85
C SER A 373 -2.42 16.45 14.52
N HIS A 374 -1.49 15.48 14.47
CA HIS A 374 -1.22 14.73 13.24
C HIS A 374 -2.48 14.03 12.70
N ALA A 375 -3.36 13.49 13.56
CA ALA A 375 -4.59 12.85 13.09
C ALA A 375 -5.55 13.86 12.42
N ASN A 376 -5.63 15.09 12.96
CA ASN A 376 -6.34 16.20 12.31
C ASN A 376 -5.70 16.56 10.96
N TYR A 377 -4.38 16.68 10.93
CA TYR A 377 -3.67 17.00 9.69
C TYR A 377 -3.82 15.89 8.64
N THR A 378 -3.82 14.61 9.03
CA THR A 378 -4.15 13.49 8.15
C THR A 378 -5.52 13.74 7.50
N PHE A 379 -6.56 14.01 8.29
CA PHE A 379 -7.89 14.33 7.76
C PHE A 379 -7.86 15.51 6.79
N ASP A 380 -7.28 16.64 7.21
CA ASP A 380 -7.24 17.90 6.45
C ASP A 380 -6.48 17.80 5.14
N PHE A 381 -5.45 16.96 5.08
CA PHE A 381 -4.72 16.70 3.85
C PHE A 381 -5.51 15.76 2.93
N LEU A 382 -6.00 14.65 3.48
CA LEU A 382 -6.64 13.63 2.66
C LEU A 382 -7.99 14.10 2.11
N VAL A 383 -8.75 14.96 2.80
CA VAL A 383 -10.03 15.49 2.28
C VAL A 383 -9.86 16.39 1.05
N LYS A 384 -8.65 16.91 0.80
CA LYS A 384 -8.35 17.71 -0.40
C LYS A 384 -8.15 16.86 -1.65
N ILE A 385 -7.94 15.55 -1.48
CA ILE A 385 -7.78 14.62 -2.59
C ILE A 385 -9.16 14.30 -3.17
N PRO A 386 -9.37 14.37 -4.50
CA PRO A 386 -10.64 14.05 -5.14
C PRO A 386 -10.85 12.54 -5.22
N TRP A 387 -11.21 11.93 -4.09
CA TRP A 387 -11.45 10.49 -4.00
C TRP A 387 -12.60 10.04 -4.91
N THR A 388 -12.46 8.84 -5.47
CA THR A 388 -13.59 8.15 -6.11
C THR A 388 -14.64 7.80 -5.06
N ASN A 389 -15.88 7.52 -5.50
CA ASN A 389 -16.97 7.15 -4.59
C ASN A 389 -16.63 5.93 -3.72
N GLU A 390 -15.82 5.01 -4.25
CA GLU A 390 -15.35 3.78 -3.59
C GLU A 390 -14.34 4.08 -2.47
N LEU A 391 -13.57 5.17 -2.59
CA LEU A 391 -12.49 5.54 -1.65
C LEU A 391 -12.82 6.78 -0.80
N LYS A 392 -14.04 7.29 -0.86
CA LYS A 392 -14.46 8.53 -0.16
C LYS A 392 -14.29 8.49 1.36
N LEU A 393 -14.23 7.28 1.95
CA LEU A 393 -14.07 7.10 3.40
C LEU A 393 -12.61 7.13 3.86
N VAL A 394 -11.64 7.11 2.94
CA VAL A 394 -10.21 7.10 3.29
C VAL A 394 -9.81 8.21 4.27
N PRO A 395 -10.18 9.49 4.07
CA PRO A 395 -9.80 10.56 5.01
C PRO A 395 -10.34 10.34 6.42
N VAL A 396 -11.58 9.85 6.51
CA VAL A 396 -12.23 9.58 7.81
C VAL A 396 -11.50 8.44 8.48
N LEU A 397 -11.44 7.26 7.85
CA LEU A 397 -10.89 6.04 8.44
C LEU A 397 -9.42 6.20 8.86
N ALA A 398 -8.59 6.85 8.02
CA ALA A 398 -7.18 7.11 8.32
C ALA A 398 -7.00 7.92 9.62
N SER A 399 -7.99 8.73 9.98
CA SER A 399 -7.91 9.64 11.13
C SER A 399 -8.50 9.06 12.42
N LEU A 400 -9.03 7.82 12.40
CA LEU A 400 -9.72 7.21 13.55
C LEU A 400 -8.84 6.32 14.44
N HIS A 401 -7.59 6.05 14.07
CA HIS A 401 -6.72 5.10 14.77
C HIS A 401 -6.37 5.52 16.22
N HIS A 402 -6.65 6.76 16.59
CA HIS A 402 -6.50 7.27 17.96
C HIS A 402 -7.82 7.58 18.68
N GLU A 403 -8.97 7.29 18.05
CA GLU A 403 -10.25 7.33 18.73
C GLU A 403 -10.35 6.18 19.73
N ARG A 404 -11.07 6.42 20.83
CA ARG A 404 -11.19 5.46 21.94
C ARG A 404 -12.65 5.17 22.23
N MET A 405 -12.94 3.93 22.60
CA MET A 405 -14.31 3.50 22.90
C MET A 405 -14.96 4.33 24.04
N ASP A 406 -14.15 4.90 24.93
CA ASP A 406 -14.58 5.77 26.05
C ASP A 406 -14.76 7.26 25.68
N GLY A 407 -14.56 7.66 24.42
CA GLY A 407 -14.72 9.05 23.96
C GLY A 407 -13.58 9.99 24.36
N LYS A 408 -12.50 9.47 24.97
CA LYS A 408 -11.31 10.26 25.34
C LYS A 408 -10.23 10.26 24.24
N GLY A 409 -10.56 9.72 23.07
CA GLY A 409 -9.70 9.71 21.91
C GLY A 409 -9.68 11.04 21.18
N TYR A 410 -8.94 11.06 20.07
CA TYR A 410 -8.81 12.20 19.17
C TYR A 410 -8.76 11.68 17.73
N PRO A 411 -9.03 12.51 16.70
CA PRO A 411 -9.21 13.95 16.73
C PRO A 411 -10.64 14.46 17.02
N PHE A 412 -11.66 13.63 16.87
CA PHE A 412 -13.07 14.04 16.91
C PHE A 412 -13.74 13.74 18.25
N GLY A 413 -13.14 12.88 19.09
CA GLY A 413 -13.70 12.49 20.39
C GLY A 413 -14.93 11.60 20.25
N LEU A 414 -14.91 10.69 19.28
CA LEU A 414 -15.99 9.73 19.03
C LEU A 414 -15.97 8.64 20.10
N SER A 415 -17.14 8.06 20.38
CA SER A 415 -17.29 7.00 21.38
C SER A 415 -18.11 5.83 20.85
N GLY A 416 -17.79 4.63 21.32
CA GLY A 416 -18.53 3.40 21.00
C GLY A 416 -18.87 3.25 19.52
N GLU A 417 -20.17 3.18 19.21
CA GLU A 417 -20.70 2.97 17.86
C GLU A 417 -20.42 4.10 16.86
N GLN A 418 -20.05 5.29 17.34
CA GLN A 418 -19.71 6.42 16.47
C GLN A 418 -18.39 6.19 15.73
N ILE A 419 -17.51 5.34 16.27
CA ILE A 419 -16.24 4.98 15.64
C ILE A 419 -16.51 3.87 14.63
N HIS A 420 -16.15 4.07 13.36
CA HIS A 420 -16.24 3.01 12.36
C HIS A 420 -15.48 1.76 12.80
N MET A 421 -16.07 0.58 12.57
CA MET A 421 -15.44 -0.71 12.93
C MET A 421 -14.02 -0.83 12.36
N GLN A 422 -13.82 -0.39 11.11
CA GLN A 422 -12.53 -0.34 10.45
C GLN A 422 -11.49 0.49 11.23
N GLY A 423 -11.90 1.63 11.83
CA GLY A 423 -11.03 2.46 12.67
C GLY A 423 -10.68 1.80 14.00
N ARG A 424 -11.62 1.04 14.59
CA ARG A 424 -11.37 0.26 15.82
C ARG A 424 -10.35 -0.86 15.58
N ILE A 425 -10.45 -1.54 14.43
CA ILE A 425 -9.48 -2.55 14.00
C ILE A 425 -8.10 -1.90 13.82
N MET A 426 -8.03 -0.77 13.12
CA MET A 426 -6.78 -0.05 12.90
C MET A 426 -6.12 0.39 14.22
N ALA A 427 -6.89 0.88 15.19
CA ALA A 427 -6.37 1.27 16.50
C ALA A 427 -5.74 0.10 17.26
N VAL A 428 -6.34 -1.10 17.18
CA VAL A 428 -5.78 -2.31 17.80
C VAL A 428 -4.46 -2.70 17.11
N ALA A 429 -4.43 -2.68 15.78
CA ALA A 429 -3.26 -3.00 14.97
C ALA A 429 -2.10 -2.02 15.21
N ASP A 430 -2.37 -0.72 15.25
CA ASP A 430 -1.38 0.33 15.51
C ASP A 430 -0.73 0.18 16.89
N ILE A 431 -1.55 0.01 17.94
CA ILE A 431 -1.03 -0.20 19.29
C ILE A 431 -0.24 -1.51 19.39
N PHE A 432 -0.70 -2.57 18.74
CA PHE A 432 0.03 -3.84 18.72
C PHE A 432 1.41 -3.65 18.11
N ASP A 433 1.50 -3.08 16.91
CA ASP A 433 2.77 -2.85 16.23
C ASP A 433 3.70 -1.95 17.06
N ALA A 434 3.18 -0.85 17.62
CA ALA A 434 3.95 0.05 18.47
C ALA A 434 4.51 -0.61 19.75
N LEU A 435 3.91 -1.71 20.21
CA LEU A 435 4.38 -2.50 21.36
C LEU A 435 5.41 -3.56 20.95
N THR A 436 5.23 -4.22 19.81
CA THR A 436 6.03 -5.37 19.38
C THR A 436 7.22 -5.00 18.50
N ALA A 437 7.18 -3.86 17.80
CA ALA A 437 8.24 -3.46 16.88
C ALA A 437 9.59 -3.28 17.60
N ALA A 438 10.64 -3.84 16.97
CA ALA A 438 12.01 -3.89 17.51
C ALA A 438 12.86 -2.66 17.14
N ASP A 439 12.30 -1.75 16.33
CA ASP A 439 12.93 -0.61 15.66
C ASP A 439 13.15 0.62 16.54
N ARG A 440 12.62 0.65 17.77
CA ARG A 440 12.84 1.78 18.70
C ARG A 440 14.24 1.71 19.32
N PRO A 441 15.14 2.72 19.13
CA PRO A 441 16.51 2.71 19.66
C PRO A 441 16.63 2.56 21.19
N TYR A 442 15.53 2.83 21.91
CA TYR A 442 15.48 2.92 23.36
C TYR A 442 14.62 1.85 24.04
N LYS A 443 14.01 0.91 23.29
CA LYS A 443 13.09 -0.09 23.86
C LYS A 443 13.28 -1.44 23.16
N LYS A 444 13.65 -2.48 23.90
CA LYS A 444 13.61 -3.85 23.36
C LYS A 444 12.17 -4.20 23.00
N ALA A 445 11.98 -4.88 21.86
CA ALA A 445 10.70 -5.43 21.43
C ALA A 445 10.00 -6.13 22.60
N MET A 446 8.72 -5.82 22.80
CA MET A 446 7.93 -6.48 23.83
C MET A 446 7.55 -7.89 23.36
N PRO A 447 7.66 -8.91 24.23
CA PRO A 447 7.10 -10.23 23.92
C PRO A 447 5.62 -10.12 23.55
N VAL A 448 5.21 -10.83 22.51
CA VAL A 448 3.85 -10.79 21.95
C VAL A 448 2.80 -11.04 23.04
N GLU A 449 3.04 -11.99 23.94
CA GLU A 449 2.11 -12.32 25.03
C GLU A 449 1.84 -11.12 25.94
N LYS A 450 2.89 -10.31 26.18
CA LYS A 450 2.77 -9.10 27.00
C LYS A 450 2.07 -7.98 26.23
N ALA A 451 2.29 -7.86 24.92
CA ALA A 451 1.55 -6.91 24.07
C ALA A 451 0.05 -7.25 24.05
N CYS A 452 -0.31 -8.52 23.84
CA CYS A 452 -1.69 -8.99 23.90
C CYS A 452 -2.33 -8.75 25.28
N ALA A 453 -1.60 -8.95 26.38
CA ALA A 453 -2.09 -8.66 27.72
C ALA A 453 -2.41 -7.16 27.93
N ILE A 454 -1.58 -6.26 27.37
CA ILE A 454 -1.84 -4.82 27.40
C ILE A 454 -3.09 -4.47 26.60
N LEU A 455 -3.27 -5.05 25.41
CA LEU A 455 -4.47 -4.82 24.61
C LEU A 455 -5.74 -5.25 25.36
N LYS A 456 -5.71 -6.43 26.01
CA LYS A 456 -6.84 -6.93 26.81
C LYS A 456 -7.14 -6.00 28.00
N ASP A 457 -6.14 -5.49 28.70
CA ASP A 457 -6.32 -4.51 29.79
C ASP A 457 -6.87 -3.16 29.30
N GLU A 458 -6.42 -2.66 28.13
CA GLU A 458 -7.01 -1.46 27.52
C GLU A 458 -8.47 -1.68 27.08
N ALA A 459 -8.82 -2.87 26.60
CA ALA A 459 -10.20 -3.23 26.28
C ALA A 459 -11.08 -3.32 27.55
N GLU A 460 -10.58 -3.88 28.64
CA GLU A 460 -11.28 -3.90 29.94
C GLU A 460 -11.54 -2.50 30.49
N ARG A 461 -10.62 -1.56 30.23
CA ARG A 461 -10.76 -0.13 30.56
C ARG A 461 -11.65 0.64 29.57
N ASN A 462 -12.28 -0.04 28.60
CA ASN A 462 -13.11 0.53 27.55
C ASN A 462 -12.36 1.58 26.69
N ALA A 463 -11.04 1.43 26.52
CA ALA A 463 -10.27 2.25 25.59
C ALA A 463 -10.32 1.67 24.18
N LEU A 464 -10.24 0.34 24.06
CA LEU A 464 -10.32 -0.42 22.80
C LEU A 464 -11.60 -1.24 22.72
N ASP A 465 -11.99 -1.59 21.49
CA ASP A 465 -13.15 -2.46 21.28
C ASP A 465 -12.81 -3.89 21.71
N LYS A 466 -13.47 -4.34 22.77
CA LYS A 466 -13.23 -5.66 23.35
C LYS A 466 -13.46 -6.80 22.35
N ARG A 467 -14.49 -6.70 21.48
CA ARG A 467 -14.78 -7.75 20.50
C ARG A 467 -13.63 -7.89 19.49
N VAL A 468 -13.09 -6.76 19.05
CA VAL A 468 -11.97 -6.71 18.11
C VAL A 468 -10.70 -7.24 18.76
N VAL A 469 -10.39 -6.80 19.99
CA VAL A 469 -9.19 -7.25 20.72
C VAL A 469 -9.24 -8.75 20.98
N ASP A 470 -10.36 -9.27 21.49
CA ASP A 470 -10.50 -10.70 21.77
C ASP A 470 -10.34 -11.50 20.48
N TYR A 471 -11.00 -11.09 19.38
CA TYR A 471 -10.88 -11.78 18.09
C TYR A 471 -9.47 -11.75 17.49
N PHE A 472 -8.79 -10.59 17.54
CA PHE A 472 -7.42 -10.42 17.07
C PHE A 472 -6.43 -11.32 17.81
N VAL A 473 -6.56 -11.39 19.14
CA VAL A 473 -5.66 -12.15 20.00
C VAL A 473 -5.95 -13.65 19.94
N ASP A 474 -7.22 -14.04 20.05
CA ASP A 474 -7.60 -15.45 20.20
C ASP A 474 -7.42 -16.24 18.89
N ASN A 475 -7.51 -15.57 17.73
CA ASN A 475 -7.19 -16.15 16.42
C ASN A 475 -5.73 -15.95 15.98
N ALA A 476 -4.90 -15.33 16.82
CA ALA A 476 -3.48 -15.07 16.55
C ALA A 476 -3.21 -14.41 15.18
N LEU A 477 -4.05 -13.45 14.77
CA LEU A 477 -4.04 -12.83 13.44
C LEU A 477 -2.75 -12.05 13.13
N TYR A 478 -1.93 -11.79 14.14
CA TYR A 478 -0.61 -11.19 14.01
C TYR A 478 0.47 -12.16 13.49
N GLU A 479 0.33 -13.48 13.68
CA GLU A 479 1.40 -14.43 13.35
C GLU A 479 1.77 -14.42 11.86
N SER A 480 0.79 -14.27 10.97
CA SER A 480 1.02 -14.27 9.53
C SER A 480 1.79 -13.05 9.03
N VAL A 481 1.75 -11.94 9.76
CA VAL A 481 2.53 -10.74 9.43
C VAL A 481 3.95 -10.88 10.00
N ILE A 482 4.09 -11.32 11.25
CA ILE A 482 5.40 -11.53 11.90
C ILE A 482 6.24 -12.56 11.13
N ARG A 483 5.65 -13.68 10.68
CA ARG A 483 6.35 -14.72 9.90
C ARG A 483 6.83 -14.27 8.52
N ARG A 484 6.40 -13.11 8.01
CA ARG A 484 6.90 -12.55 6.74
C ARG A 484 8.21 -11.76 6.93
N GLU A 485 8.60 -11.48 8.17
CA GLU A 485 9.84 -10.76 8.52
C GLU A 485 11.02 -11.69 8.83
N ASP A 486 10.75 -12.93 9.24
CA ASP A 486 11.73 -14.02 9.45
C ASP A 486 12.07 -14.75 8.14
#